data_AF-A0AAN1Y1F4-F1
#
_entry.id   AF-A0AAN1Y1F4-F1
#
_cell.length_a   1.000
_cell.length_b   1.000
_cell.length_c   1.000
_cell.angle_alpha   90.00
_cell.angle_beta   90.00
_cell.angle_gamma   90.00
#
_symmetry.space_group_name_H-M   'P 1'
#
loop_
_entity.id
_entity.type
_entity.pdbx_description
1 polymer ?
#
loop_
_entity_poly.entity_id
_entity_poly.type
_entity_poly.pdbx_seq_one_letter_code
_entity_poly.pdbx_strand_id
1 'polypeptide(L)'
;MRSLREHLAKANLKLERRYAEPTLVYQQRGTSAGTAWLEKNEIRLNPVLLLENQQEFIDEVVPHELAHLLVWQHFGRVAPHGKEWKWMMESVLGVPARRTHRFELDSVRQNTFPYRCRCQQHQLTVRRHNRVVRGEATYRCVRCGDLLVAEK
;
A
#
# COMPACT_ATOMS: atom_id res chain seq x y z
N MET A 1 16.42 1.58 8.35
CA MET A 1 15.58 2.66 8.93
C MET A 1 15.48 2.43 10.43
N ARG A 2 15.60 3.47 11.28
CA ARG A 2 15.69 3.33 12.75
C ARG A 2 14.42 2.72 13.38
N SER A 3 13.25 3.25 13.03
CA SER A 3 11.95 2.77 13.52
C SER A 3 11.75 1.26 13.34
N LEU A 4 12.11 0.72 12.16
CA LEU A 4 12.03 -0.72 11.89
C LEU A 4 12.79 -1.54 12.94
N ARG A 5 14.04 -1.16 13.22
CA ARG A 5 14.92 -1.91 14.14
C ARG A 5 14.46 -1.79 15.58
N GLU A 6 13.94 -0.63 15.97
CA GLU A 6 13.40 -0.42 17.32
C GLU A 6 12.17 -1.30 17.56
N HIS A 7 11.23 -1.32 16.63
CA HIS A 7 10.04 -2.17 16.71
C HIS A 7 10.37 -3.66 16.62
N LEU A 8 11.32 -4.05 15.75
CA LEU A 8 11.81 -5.42 15.65
C LEU A 8 12.49 -5.87 16.95
N ALA A 9 13.33 -5.03 17.55
CA ALA A 9 13.97 -5.31 18.83
C ALA A 9 12.95 -5.47 19.96
N LYS A 10 11.91 -4.61 19.98
CA LYS A 10 10.80 -4.71 20.93
C LYS A 10 10.05 -6.04 20.78
N ALA A 11 9.76 -6.45 19.54
CA ALA A 11 9.12 -7.74 19.28
C ALA A 11 10.00 -8.92 19.69
N ASN A 12 11.30 -8.88 19.36
CA ASN A 12 12.27 -9.90 19.75
C ASN A 12 12.34 -10.06 21.28
N LEU A 13 12.42 -8.94 22.01
CA LEU A 13 12.43 -8.94 23.46
C LEU A 13 11.14 -9.51 24.04
N LYS A 14 9.98 -9.02 23.58
CA LYS A 14 8.68 -9.37 24.16
C LYS A 14 8.23 -10.80 23.84
N LEU A 15 8.68 -11.34 22.71
CA LEU A 15 8.33 -12.69 22.26
C LEU A 15 9.43 -13.72 22.51
N GLU A 16 10.54 -13.31 23.14
CA GLU A 16 11.71 -14.14 23.41
C GLU A 16 12.19 -14.91 22.17
N ARG A 17 12.17 -14.22 21.02
CA ARG A 17 12.50 -14.79 19.70
C ARG A 17 13.46 -13.88 18.96
N ARG A 18 14.12 -14.41 17.93
CA ARG A 18 14.98 -13.65 17.02
C ARG A 18 14.42 -13.71 15.60
N TYR A 19 13.64 -12.71 15.25
CA TYR A 19 13.18 -12.49 13.87
C TYR A 19 14.29 -11.82 13.05
N ALA A 20 14.43 -12.22 11.79
CA ALA A 20 15.36 -11.60 10.86
C ALA A 20 14.88 -10.19 10.46
N GLU A 21 15.81 -9.24 10.35
CA GLU A 21 15.49 -7.88 9.88
C GLU A 21 14.94 -7.95 8.44
N PRO A 22 13.74 -7.44 8.18
CA PRO A 22 13.18 -7.47 6.83
C PRO A 22 13.89 -6.48 5.92
N THR A 23 13.93 -6.81 4.62
CA THR A 23 14.50 -5.91 3.61
C THR A 23 13.55 -4.74 3.38
N LEU A 24 14.08 -3.51 3.37
CA LEU A 24 13.32 -2.31 3.01
C LEU A 24 13.55 -1.94 1.55
N VAL A 25 12.48 -1.79 0.78
CA VAL A 25 12.50 -1.45 -0.64
C VAL A 25 11.61 -0.24 -0.92
N TYR A 26 12.13 0.74 -1.66
CA TYR A 26 11.41 1.99 -1.97
C TYR A 26 10.84 1.97 -3.39
N GLN A 27 10.02 0.98 -3.68
CA GLN A 27 9.48 0.74 -5.03
C GLN A 27 7.94 0.70 -5.07
N GLN A 28 7.26 0.91 -3.94
CA GLN A 28 5.79 0.95 -3.92
C GLN A 28 5.31 2.15 -4.73
N ARG A 29 4.23 1.97 -5.50
CA ARG A 29 3.64 2.99 -6.36
C ARG A 29 2.14 3.13 -6.10
N GLY A 30 1.57 4.22 -6.60
CA GLY A 30 0.15 4.53 -6.44
C GLY A 30 -0.16 5.04 -5.04
N THR A 31 -1.35 4.78 -4.54
CA THR A 31 -1.87 5.39 -3.30
C THR A 31 -1.56 4.58 -2.04
N SER A 32 -0.97 3.39 -2.17
CA SER A 32 -0.53 2.59 -1.02
C SER A 32 0.77 3.16 -0.47
N ALA A 33 0.81 3.40 0.84
CA ALA A 33 1.99 3.89 1.54
C ALA A 33 3.05 2.80 1.78
N GLY A 34 2.58 1.62 2.19
CA GLY A 34 3.39 0.46 2.49
C GLY A 34 2.76 -0.83 1.99
N THR A 35 3.55 -1.89 1.88
CA THR A 35 3.08 -3.27 1.71
C THR A 35 4.11 -4.26 2.22
N ALA A 36 3.68 -5.23 3.03
CA ALA A 36 4.45 -6.38 3.45
C ALA A 36 4.42 -7.54 2.43
N TRP A 37 5.59 -8.03 2.06
CA TRP A 37 5.79 -9.18 1.19
C TRP A 37 6.26 -10.36 2.05
N LEU A 38 5.27 -11.14 2.52
CA LEU A 38 5.44 -12.14 3.58
C LEU A 38 6.54 -13.17 3.28
N GLU A 39 6.49 -13.81 2.10
CA GLU A 39 7.43 -14.87 1.71
C GLU A 39 8.88 -14.38 1.55
N LYS A 40 9.05 -13.10 1.19
CA LYS A 40 10.37 -12.49 0.98
C LYS A 40 10.91 -11.79 2.22
N ASN A 41 10.13 -11.71 3.30
CA ASN A 41 10.43 -10.89 4.46
C ASN A 41 10.82 -9.45 4.07
N GLU A 42 9.99 -8.82 3.25
CA GLU A 42 10.27 -7.51 2.64
C GLU A 42 9.15 -6.50 2.94
N ILE A 43 9.52 -5.27 3.26
CA ILE A 43 8.61 -4.13 3.39
C ILE A 43 8.86 -3.19 2.21
N ARG A 44 7.83 -2.96 1.40
CA ARG A 44 7.85 -1.99 0.32
C ARG A 44 7.22 -0.69 0.75
N LEU A 45 7.93 0.41 0.62
CA LEU A 45 7.45 1.76 0.95
C LEU A 45 7.34 2.60 -0.32
N ASN A 46 6.37 3.52 -0.31
CA ASN A 46 6.17 4.47 -1.38
C ASN A 46 7.09 5.68 -1.14
N PRO A 47 8.11 5.91 -1.98
CA PRO A 47 9.10 6.95 -1.72
C PRO A 47 8.50 8.36 -1.75
N VAL A 48 7.48 8.62 -2.59
CA VAL A 48 6.84 9.94 -2.68
C VAL A 48 6.07 10.23 -1.40
N LEU A 49 5.18 9.32 -1.01
CA LEU A 49 4.40 9.47 0.22
C LEU A 49 5.29 9.50 1.48
N LEU A 50 6.39 8.74 1.48
CA LEU A 50 7.36 8.76 2.59
C LEU A 50 8.02 10.13 2.75
N LEU A 51 8.47 10.75 1.65
CA LEU A 51 9.10 12.07 1.70
C LEU A 51 8.14 13.14 2.20
N GLU A 52 6.86 13.02 1.85
CA GLU A 52 5.80 13.95 2.22
C GLU A 52 5.25 13.75 3.63
N ASN A 53 5.34 12.53 4.19
CA ASN A 53 4.68 12.13 5.45
C ASN A 53 5.65 11.33 6.35
N GLN A 54 6.87 11.83 6.52
CA GLN A 54 7.97 11.08 7.15
C GLN A 54 7.62 10.55 8.54
N GLN A 55 7.00 11.38 9.38
CA GLN A 55 6.70 11.03 10.77
C GLN A 55 5.63 9.93 10.84
N GLU A 56 4.57 10.03 10.05
CA GLU A 56 3.52 9.02 9.97
C GLU A 56 4.04 7.69 9.42
N PHE A 57 5.04 7.71 8.53
CA PHE A 57 5.71 6.48 8.11
C PHE A 57 6.50 5.83 9.24
N ILE A 58 7.21 6.63 10.04
CA ILE A 58 7.99 6.20 11.19
C ILE A 58 7.08 5.61 12.27
N ASP A 59 5.97 6.28 12.56
CA ASP A 59 5.08 5.97 13.69
C ASP A 59 4.01 4.94 13.36
N GLU A 60 3.52 4.90 12.12
CA GLU A 60 2.39 4.07 11.74
C GLU A 60 2.72 3.08 10.62
N VAL A 61 3.24 3.53 9.46
CA VAL A 61 3.36 2.66 8.27
C VAL A 61 4.40 1.54 8.48
N VAL A 62 5.59 1.87 8.95
CA VAL A 62 6.67 0.91 9.18
C VAL A 62 6.27 -0.17 10.21
N PRO A 63 5.78 0.18 11.42
CA PRO A 63 5.32 -0.83 12.37
C PRO A 63 4.11 -1.62 11.85
N HIS A 64 3.21 -1.01 11.07
CA HIS A 64 2.09 -1.71 10.43
C HIS A 64 2.56 -2.83 9.50
N GLU A 65 3.46 -2.52 8.57
CA GLU A 65 3.98 -3.52 7.63
C GLU A 65 4.85 -4.56 8.32
N LEU A 66 5.65 -4.16 9.31
CA LEU A 66 6.40 -5.10 10.15
C LEU A 66 5.47 -6.07 10.87
N ALA A 67 4.34 -5.60 11.41
CA ALA A 67 3.39 -6.45 12.11
C ALA A 67 2.83 -7.56 11.21
N HIS A 68 2.58 -7.29 9.93
CA HIS A 68 2.17 -8.34 8.98
C HIS A 68 3.23 -9.44 8.84
N LEU A 69 4.51 -9.06 8.70
CA LEU A 69 5.62 -10.01 8.60
C LEU A 69 5.76 -10.85 9.87
N LEU A 70 5.73 -10.20 11.04
CA LEU A 70 5.86 -10.88 12.33
C LEU A 70 4.67 -11.81 12.62
N VAL A 71 3.45 -11.40 12.26
CA VAL A 71 2.26 -12.25 12.40
C VAL A 71 2.39 -13.48 11.53
N TRP A 72 2.82 -13.33 10.27
CA TRP A 72 3.06 -14.45 9.38
C TRP A 72 4.11 -15.41 9.93
N GLN A 73 5.24 -14.89 10.43
CA GLN A 73 6.31 -15.70 11.02
C GLN A 73 5.91 -16.38 12.33
N HIS A 74 5.00 -15.78 13.11
CA HIS A 74 4.60 -16.29 14.41
C HIS A 74 3.41 -17.25 14.36
N PHE A 75 2.40 -16.95 13.54
CA PHE A 75 1.13 -17.67 13.47
C PHE A 75 0.88 -18.36 12.12
N GLY A 76 1.67 -18.08 11.09
CA GLY A 76 1.41 -18.54 9.73
C GLY A 76 0.24 -17.80 9.09
N ARG A 77 -0.53 -18.51 8.26
CA ARG A 77 -1.64 -17.93 7.48
C ARG A 77 -2.84 -17.62 8.37
N VAL A 78 -3.06 -16.32 8.61
CA VAL A 78 -4.23 -15.80 9.34
C VAL A 78 -4.90 -14.66 8.57
N ALA A 79 -6.04 -14.18 9.05
CA ALA A 79 -6.74 -13.06 8.43
C ALA A 79 -5.91 -11.76 8.56
N PRO A 80 -5.76 -10.98 7.47
CA PRO A 80 -5.07 -9.70 7.54
C PRO A 80 -5.82 -8.75 8.47
N HIS A 81 -5.08 -8.05 9.33
CA HIS A 81 -5.64 -7.14 10.34
C HIS A 81 -6.62 -7.82 11.33
N GLY A 82 -6.52 -9.15 11.50
CA GLY A 82 -7.29 -9.93 12.46
C GLY A 82 -6.82 -9.75 13.91
N LYS A 83 -7.30 -10.62 14.82
CA LYS A 83 -6.98 -10.55 16.25
C LYS A 83 -5.47 -10.69 16.52
N GLU A 84 -4.78 -11.53 15.77
CA GLU A 84 -3.34 -11.76 15.86
C GLU A 84 -2.56 -10.51 15.48
N TRP A 85 -2.99 -9.82 14.41
CA TRP A 85 -2.37 -8.58 13.97
C TRP A 85 -2.62 -7.44 14.94
N LYS A 86 -3.86 -7.30 15.45
CA LYS A 86 -4.18 -6.32 16.49
C LYS A 86 -3.35 -6.54 17.75
N TRP A 87 -3.21 -7.80 18.19
CA TRP A 87 -2.34 -8.17 19.31
C TRP A 87 -0.87 -7.83 19.02
N MET A 88 -0.36 -8.14 17.83
CA MET A 88 1.01 -7.78 17.44
C MET A 88 1.22 -6.26 17.50
N MET A 89 0.30 -5.47 16.95
CA MET A 89 0.38 -4.01 16.98
C MET A 89 0.33 -3.46 18.41
N GLU A 90 -0.72 -3.76 19.16
CA GLU A 90 -0.99 -3.08 20.43
C GLU A 90 -0.22 -3.70 21.59
N SER A 91 -0.18 -5.02 21.66
CA SER A 91 0.46 -5.73 22.77
C SER A 91 1.95 -5.88 22.54
N VAL A 92 2.40 -6.23 21.33
CA VAL A 92 3.83 -6.49 21.08
C VAL A 92 4.58 -5.21 20.73
N LEU A 93 4.15 -4.51 19.67
CA LEU A 93 4.80 -3.30 19.16
C LEU A 93 4.43 -2.04 19.94
N GLY A 94 3.31 -2.04 20.67
CA GLY A 94 2.82 -0.87 21.40
C GLY A 94 2.39 0.29 20.51
N VAL A 95 1.94 -0.02 19.30
CA VAL A 95 1.45 0.95 18.31
C VAL A 95 -0.05 0.73 18.13
N PRO A 96 -0.88 1.79 18.06
CA PRO A 96 -2.31 1.64 17.80
C PRO A 96 -2.60 0.84 16.52
N ALA A 97 -3.55 -0.10 16.58
CA ALA A 97 -3.92 -0.95 15.44
C ALA A 97 -4.78 -0.22 14.38
N ARG A 98 -4.26 0.88 13.82
CA ARG A 98 -4.91 1.66 12.76
C ARG A 98 -4.69 0.98 11.42
N ARG A 99 -5.78 0.70 10.70
CA ARG A 99 -5.74 0.06 9.37
C ARG A 99 -5.48 1.04 8.23
N THR A 100 -5.91 2.29 8.40
CA THR A 100 -5.92 3.29 7.32
C THR A 100 -5.30 4.58 7.80
N HIS A 101 -4.32 5.07 7.05
CA HIS A 101 -3.80 6.43 7.16
C HIS A 101 -4.58 7.33 6.19
N ARG A 102 -4.60 8.64 6.45
CA ARG A 102 -5.11 9.64 5.51
C ARG A 102 -3.95 10.51 5.06
N PHE A 103 -3.29 10.10 3.97
CA PHE A 103 -2.30 10.94 3.30
C PHE A 103 -2.97 11.76 2.22
N GLU A 104 -2.47 12.97 1.99
CA GLU A 104 -2.74 13.68 0.75
C GLU A 104 -2.15 12.85 -0.40
N LEU A 105 -2.96 12.61 -1.42
CA LEU A 105 -2.61 11.68 -2.49
C LEU A 105 -2.31 12.40 -3.81
N ASP A 106 -2.41 13.72 -3.89
CA ASP A 106 -2.31 14.45 -5.16
C ASP A 106 -0.98 14.22 -5.87
N SER A 107 0.11 14.05 -5.11
CA SER A 107 1.46 13.72 -5.61
C SER A 107 1.60 12.32 -6.21
N VAL A 108 0.73 11.37 -5.82
CA VAL A 108 0.77 9.97 -6.24
C VAL A 108 -0.50 9.48 -6.94
N ARG A 109 -1.51 10.34 -7.03
CA ARG A 109 -2.77 10.08 -7.73
C ARG A 109 -2.42 9.75 -9.16
N GLN A 110 -2.98 8.64 -9.63
CA GLN A 110 -2.73 8.18 -10.98
C GLN A 110 -3.21 9.24 -11.97
N ASN A 111 -2.32 9.64 -12.90
CA ASN A 111 -2.71 10.43 -14.06
C ASN A 111 -3.94 9.78 -14.70
N THR A 112 -5.02 10.53 -14.79
CA THR A 112 -6.16 10.14 -15.61
C THR A 112 -5.95 10.68 -17.01
N PHE A 113 -6.39 9.89 -17.99
CA PHE A 113 -6.34 10.26 -19.39
C PHE A 113 -7.73 10.71 -19.82
N PRO A 114 -7.86 11.89 -20.44
CA PRO A 114 -9.15 12.37 -20.91
C PRO A 114 -9.62 11.54 -22.10
N TYR A 115 -10.86 11.08 -22.02
CA TYR A 115 -11.60 10.42 -23.08
C TYR A 115 -12.93 11.13 -23.25
N ARG A 116 -13.53 11.03 -24.43
CA ARG A 116 -14.86 11.57 -24.69
C ARG A 116 -15.73 10.56 -25.42
N CYS A 117 -17.03 10.68 -25.20
CA CYS A 117 -18.06 10.15 -26.08
C CYS A 117 -18.93 11.31 -26.59
N ARG A 118 -20.00 11.03 -27.32
CA ARG A 118 -20.89 12.09 -27.82
C ARG A 118 -21.59 12.91 -26.73
N CYS A 119 -21.72 12.38 -25.52
CA CYS A 119 -22.54 13.01 -24.48
C CYS A 119 -21.75 13.63 -23.33
N GLN A 120 -20.47 13.28 -23.14
CA GLN A 120 -19.64 13.82 -22.05
C GLN A 120 -18.15 13.46 -22.19
N GLN A 121 -17.34 14.10 -21.36
CA GLN A 121 -15.97 13.70 -21.05
C GLN A 121 -15.92 12.64 -19.94
N HIS A 122 -14.82 11.89 -19.96
CA HIS A 122 -14.49 10.79 -19.07
C HIS A 122 -13.01 10.84 -18.71
N GLN A 123 -12.69 10.35 -17.53
CA GLN A 123 -11.31 10.22 -17.06
C GLN A 123 -10.99 8.74 -16.90
N LEU A 124 -10.16 8.19 -17.79
CA LEU A 124 -9.73 6.80 -17.69
C LEU A 124 -8.46 6.72 -16.85
N THR A 125 -8.41 5.77 -15.91
CA THR A 125 -7.18 5.48 -15.17
C THR A 125 -6.08 4.99 -16.11
N VAL A 126 -4.82 5.17 -15.72
CA VAL A 126 -3.64 4.65 -16.46
C VAL A 126 -3.84 3.20 -16.91
N ARG A 127 -4.41 2.34 -16.06
CA ARG A 127 -4.65 0.94 -16.39
C ARG A 127 -5.64 0.79 -17.55
N ARG A 128 -6.76 1.53 -17.53
CA ARG A 128 -7.76 1.47 -18.62
C ARG A 128 -7.19 2.10 -19.89
N HIS A 129 -6.51 3.23 -19.79
CA HIS A 129 -5.83 3.87 -20.92
C HIS A 129 -4.83 2.92 -21.59
N ASN A 130 -3.92 2.30 -20.82
CA ASN A 130 -2.92 1.37 -21.35
C ASN A 130 -3.55 0.16 -22.06
N ARG A 131 -4.68 -0.36 -21.56
CA ARG A 131 -5.41 -1.43 -22.25
C ARG A 131 -5.99 -0.98 -23.59
N VAL A 132 -6.48 0.26 -23.68
CA VAL A 132 -6.94 0.84 -24.95
C VAL A 132 -5.76 0.99 -25.91
N VAL A 133 -4.64 1.56 -25.45
CA VAL A 133 -3.43 1.78 -26.27
C VAL A 133 -2.86 0.47 -26.81
N ARG A 134 -2.91 -0.62 -26.02
CA ARG A 134 -2.48 -1.96 -26.45
C ARG A 134 -3.52 -2.72 -27.29
N GLY A 135 -4.70 -2.14 -27.52
CA GLY A 135 -5.79 -2.82 -28.24
C GLY A 135 -6.47 -3.96 -27.46
N GLU A 136 -6.19 -4.08 -26.16
CA GLU A 136 -6.73 -5.15 -25.28
C GLU A 136 -8.14 -4.86 -24.76
N ALA A 137 -8.63 -3.63 -24.91
CA ALA A 137 -9.97 -3.25 -24.47
C ALA A 137 -10.50 -2.02 -25.21
N THR A 138 -11.82 -2.00 -25.40
CA THR A 138 -12.59 -0.79 -25.73
C THR A 138 -13.60 -0.53 -24.61
N TYR A 139 -13.76 0.72 -24.22
CA TYR A 139 -14.73 1.12 -23.19
C TYR A 139 -15.89 1.88 -23.81
N ARG A 140 -17.09 1.74 -23.22
CA ARG A 140 -18.31 2.44 -23.63
C ARG A 140 -18.84 3.33 -22.52
N CYS A 141 -19.49 4.42 -22.90
CA CYS A 141 -20.20 5.28 -21.97
C CYS A 141 -21.43 4.56 -21.42
N VAL A 142 -21.60 4.57 -20.09
CA VAL A 142 -22.77 3.97 -19.44
C VAL A 142 -24.07 4.75 -19.71
N ARG A 143 -23.98 6.01 -20.14
CA ARG A 143 -25.15 6.85 -20.44
C ARG A 143 -25.64 6.70 -21.87
N CYS A 144 -24.76 6.80 -22.86
CA CYS A 144 -25.15 6.78 -24.27
C CYS A 144 -24.78 5.51 -25.03
N GLY A 145 -23.98 4.60 -24.44
CA GLY A 145 -23.53 3.36 -25.07
C GLY A 145 -22.37 3.51 -26.08
N ASP A 146 -22.02 4.75 -26.43
CA ASP A 146 -20.98 5.05 -27.41
C ASP A 146 -19.58 4.68 -26.90
N LEU A 147 -18.69 4.39 -27.85
CA LEU A 147 -17.28 4.13 -27.57
C LEU A 147 -16.60 5.39 -27.00
N LEU A 148 -15.74 5.17 -26.01
CA LEU A 148 -14.88 6.22 -25.49
C LEU A 148 -13.67 6.38 -26.41
N VAL A 149 -13.42 7.60 -26.88
CA VAL A 149 -12.29 7.97 -27.73
C VAL A 149 -11.36 8.89 -26.96
N ALA A 150 -10.05 8.65 -27.03
CA ALA A 150 -9.06 9.51 -26.37
C ALA A 150 -9.15 10.94 -26.91
N GLU A 151 -9.10 11.94 -26.04
CA GLU A 151 -8.88 13.32 -26.47
C GLU A 151 -7.42 13.48 -26.90
N LYS A 152 -7.20 14.10 -28.05
CA LYS A 152 -5.86 14.40 -28.58
C LYS A 152 -5.28 15.63 -27.91
#